data_AF-A0A3E2C942-F1
#
_entry.id   AF-A0A3E2C942-F1
#
_cell.length_a   1.000
_cell.length_b   1.000
_cell.length_c   1.000
_cell.angle_alpha   90.00
_cell.angle_beta   90.00
_cell.angle_gamma   90.00
#
_symmetry.space_group_name_H-M   'P 1'
#
loop_
_entity.id
_entity.type
_entity.pdbx_description
1 polymer ?
#
loop_
_entity_poly.entity_id
_entity_poly.type
_entity_poly.pdbx_seq_one_letter_code
_entity_poly.pdbx_strand_id
1 'polypeptide(L)'
;MANVVNTANGDVKVTVKLEFKLKKDLSNFIGSDKKLDNKSGFVPGHGAGVPDKPIPGGDATTEFRKFHIKKVDATDKSKTLNKAEFKAFADQAEAKKCAADPTATQACDKAMAGFTDTAQVNTEATITTTGVDETASGVTKDYVAKVTDANANSKIYLVEVKAPEGYARSEQPHEISLTSAKSTEAAQEVEIVNVPTKDNGSWFNLPKTGAAGVIIFALAGMCLVAVGMFIFLRNRKKDEEQQAA
;
A
#
# COMPACT_ATOMS: atom_id res chain seq x y z
N MET A 1 -38.74 -15.38 36.22
CA MET A 1 -38.96 -15.03 37.64
C MET A 1 -38.04 -13.87 37.96
N ALA A 2 -38.59 -12.69 38.25
CA ALA A 2 -37.80 -11.48 38.52
C ALA A 2 -37.45 -11.44 40.01
N ASN A 3 -36.16 -11.46 40.33
CA ASN A 3 -35.70 -11.13 41.67
C ASN A 3 -35.56 -9.60 41.76
N VAL A 4 -36.32 -9.01 42.67
CA VAL A 4 -36.21 -7.61 43.07
C VAL A 4 -35.00 -7.49 44.00
N VAL A 5 -34.09 -6.57 43.71
CA VAL A 5 -33.10 -6.09 44.69
C VAL A 5 -33.43 -4.63 44.99
N ASN A 6 -33.66 -4.36 46.27
CA ASN A 6 -33.95 -3.04 46.80
C ASN A 6 -32.64 -2.35 47.23
N THR A 7 -32.60 -1.03 46.98
CA THR A 7 -31.86 0.05 47.65
C THR A 7 -30.34 0.22 47.46
N ALA A 8 -29.99 1.15 46.57
CA ALA A 8 -28.97 2.20 46.79
C ALA A 8 -29.36 3.43 45.94
N ASN A 9 -29.25 4.63 46.50
CA ASN A 9 -29.55 5.90 45.83
C ASN A 9 -28.44 6.23 44.82
N GLY A 10 -28.36 5.46 43.73
CA GLY A 10 -27.35 5.57 42.69
C GLY A 10 -28.00 5.44 41.33
N ASP A 11 -27.62 6.30 40.40
CA ASP A 11 -28.12 6.29 39.03
C ASP A 11 -28.04 4.89 38.42
N VAL A 12 -29.20 4.25 38.21
CA VAL A 12 -29.28 2.98 37.51
C VAL A 12 -29.06 3.25 36.03
N LYS A 13 -27.85 2.94 35.54
CA LYS A 13 -27.51 3.08 34.12
C LYS A 13 -27.88 1.82 33.36
N VAL A 14 -28.70 1.98 32.32
CA VAL A 14 -28.98 0.91 31.35
C VAL A 14 -27.99 1.04 30.20
N THR A 15 -27.24 -0.03 29.90
CA THR A 15 -26.36 -0.10 28.74
C THR A 15 -26.98 -0.99 27.67
N VAL A 16 -27.11 -0.45 26.46
CA VAL A 16 -27.60 -1.19 25.29
C VAL A 16 -26.45 -1.38 24.32
N LYS A 17 -26.08 -2.62 24.04
CA LYS A 17 -25.11 -2.96 22.99
C LYS A 17 -25.87 -3.43 21.75
N LEU A 18 -25.67 -2.74 20.63
CA LEU A 18 -26.22 -3.11 19.34
C LEU A 18 -25.09 -3.49 18.38
N GLU A 19 -25.22 -4.63 17.72
CA GLU A 19 -24.29 -5.07 16.69
C GLU A 19 -24.98 -4.96 15.33
N PHE A 20 -24.41 -4.16 14.44
CA PHE A 20 -24.96 -3.92 13.11
C PHE A 20 -24.13 -4.64 12.04
N LYS A 21 -24.82 -5.26 11.08
CA LYS A 21 -24.21 -5.79 9.87
C LYS A 21 -24.44 -4.82 8.72
N LEU A 22 -23.36 -4.35 8.11
CA LEU A 22 -23.46 -3.53 6.91
C LEU A 22 -24.05 -4.33 5.75
N LYS A 23 -24.89 -3.69 4.93
CA LYS A 23 -25.31 -4.24 3.65
C LYS A 23 -24.08 -4.38 2.72
N LYS A 24 -24.13 -5.35 1.81
CA LYS A 24 -23.08 -5.54 0.80
C LYS A 24 -22.98 -4.35 -0.15
N ASP A 25 -24.13 -3.81 -0.56
CA ASP A 25 -24.21 -2.60 -1.36
C ASP A 25 -24.29 -1.37 -0.45
N LEU A 26 -23.25 -0.54 -0.51
CA LEU A 26 -23.12 0.71 0.23
C LEU A 26 -23.25 1.93 -0.68
N SER A 27 -23.73 1.80 -1.92
CA SER A 27 -23.75 2.88 -2.92
C SER A 27 -24.49 4.14 -2.45
N ASN A 28 -25.49 3.97 -1.58
CA ASN A 28 -26.23 5.08 -0.97
C ASN A 28 -25.51 5.77 0.20
N PHE A 29 -24.35 5.25 0.62
CA PHE A 29 -23.58 5.71 1.76
C PHE A 29 -22.15 6.14 1.40
N ILE A 30 -21.91 6.46 0.12
CA ILE A 30 -20.59 6.88 -0.39
C ILE A 30 -20.50 8.40 -0.43
N GLY A 31 -19.46 8.93 0.20
CA GLY A 31 -19.09 10.34 0.18
C GLY A 31 -19.59 11.13 1.39
N SER A 32 -19.00 12.32 1.57
CA SER A 32 -19.26 13.22 2.70
C SER A 32 -20.69 13.76 2.75
N ASP A 33 -21.42 13.71 1.64
CA ASP A 33 -22.82 14.10 1.47
C ASP A 33 -23.82 12.95 1.72
N LYS A 34 -23.33 11.72 1.93
CA LYS A 34 -24.15 10.52 2.11
C LYS A 34 -23.62 9.66 3.26
N LYS A 35 -23.45 10.25 4.44
CA LYS A 35 -22.87 9.54 5.58
C LYS A 35 -23.89 8.58 6.23
N LEU A 36 -23.38 7.55 6.89
CA LEU A 36 -24.19 6.67 7.73
C LEU A 36 -24.25 7.26 9.15
N ASP A 37 -25.41 7.81 9.52
CA ASP A 37 -25.66 8.35 10.85
C ASP A 37 -26.37 7.32 11.73
N ASN A 38 -25.80 7.08 12.91
CA ASN A 38 -26.42 6.32 13.99
C ASN A 38 -26.79 7.29 15.11
N LYS A 39 -28.09 7.45 15.38
CA LYS A 39 -28.61 8.31 16.44
C LYS A 39 -29.30 7.47 17.50
N SER A 40 -29.06 7.79 18.75
CA SER A 40 -29.69 7.14 19.90
C SER A 40 -30.67 8.09 20.59
N GLY A 41 -31.59 7.52 21.38
CA GLY A 41 -32.52 8.28 22.20
C GLY A 41 -33.28 7.37 23.15
N PHE A 42 -33.92 7.96 24.16
CA PHE A 42 -34.63 7.23 25.21
C PHE A 42 -35.91 7.95 25.60
N VAL A 43 -36.97 7.18 25.87
CA VAL A 43 -38.23 7.69 26.44
C VAL A 43 -38.30 7.25 27.90
N PRO A 44 -38.37 8.18 28.87
CA PRO A 44 -38.22 7.86 30.29
C PRO A 44 -39.39 7.12 30.93
N GLY A 45 -40.53 6.98 30.26
CA GLY A 45 -41.69 6.26 30.76
C GLY A 45 -42.93 6.42 29.89
N HIS A 46 -44.11 6.22 30.47
CA HIS A 46 -45.41 6.47 29.84
C HIS A 46 -46.31 7.22 30.84
N GLY A 47 -47.00 8.28 30.41
CA GLY A 47 -48.01 8.95 31.22
C GLY A 47 -48.24 10.40 30.82
N ALA A 48 -49.19 11.06 31.49
CA ALA A 48 -49.44 12.49 31.31
C ALA A 48 -48.17 13.30 31.65
N GLY A 49 -47.70 14.12 30.71
CA GLY A 49 -46.50 14.93 30.86
C GLY A 49 -45.19 14.25 30.46
N VAL A 50 -45.21 12.97 30.04
CA VAL A 50 -44.05 12.33 29.42
C VAL A 50 -43.98 12.71 27.94
N PRO A 51 -42.80 13.08 27.40
CA PRO A 51 -42.66 13.36 25.98
C PRO A 51 -42.99 12.13 25.12
N ASP A 52 -43.85 12.32 24.12
CA ASP A 52 -44.18 11.26 23.14
C ASP A 52 -43.01 10.96 22.18
N LYS A 53 -41.98 11.80 22.17
CA LYS A 53 -40.77 11.64 21.36
C LYS A 53 -39.58 11.25 22.23
N PRO A 54 -38.66 10.40 21.72
CA PRO A 54 -37.42 10.09 22.41
C PRO A 54 -36.63 11.36 22.75
N ILE A 55 -36.12 11.42 23.98
CA ILE A 55 -35.08 12.37 24.36
C ILE A 55 -33.83 11.95 23.58
N PRO A 56 -33.25 12.81 22.74
CA PRO A 56 -32.05 12.48 21.99
C PRO A 56 -30.89 12.13 22.92
N GLY A 57 -30.19 11.05 22.59
CA GLY A 57 -28.92 10.66 23.21
C GLY A 57 -27.75 11.17 22.39
N GLY A 58 -26.78 10.30 22.15
CA GLY A 58 -25.62 10.58 21.28
C GLY A 58 -25.86 10.19 19.82
N ASP A 59 -24.98 10.71 18.97
CA ASP A 59 -24.87 10.40 17.55
C ASP A 59 -23.45 9.93 17.18
N ALA A 60 -23.37 9.11 16.14
CA ALA A 60 -22.12 8.68 15.54
C ALA A 60 -22.28 8.62 14.03
N THR A 61 -21.32 9.16 13.30
CA THR A 61 -21.34 9.20 11.84
C THR A 61 -20.20 8.39 11.27
N THR A 62 -20.48 7.60 10.24
CA THR A 62 -19.49 6.86 9.47
C THR A 62 -19.54 7.30 8.02
N GLU A 63 -18.39 7.68 7.47
CA GLU A 63 -18.24 8.03 6.06
C GLU A 63 -17.53 6.91 5.32
N PHE A 64 -18.02 6.54 4.14
CA PHE A 64 -17.38 5.59 3.24
C PHE A 64 -16.97 6.28 1.94
N ARG A 65 -15.90 5.80 1.32
CA ARG A 65 -15.43 6.26 0.02
C ARG A 65 -14.98 5.09 -0.85
N LYS A 66 -15.06 5.30 -2.17
CA LYS A 66 -14.45 4.41 -3.16
C LYS A 66 -12.94 4.62 -3.26
N PHE A 67 -12.19 3.55 -3.46
CA PHE A 67 -10.78 3.57 -3.81
C PHE A 67 -10.45 2.41 -4.76
N HIS A 68 -9.37 2.53 -5.50
CA HIS A 68 -8.80 1.42 -6.27
C HIS A 68 -7.29 1.44 -6.19
N ILE A 69 -6.66 0.30 -6.48
CA ILE A 69 -5.21 0.20 -6.60
C ILE A 69 -4.82 0.57 -8.02
N LYS A 70 -3.73 1.33 -8.17
CA LYS A 70 -3.02 1.51 -9.44
C LYS A 70 -1.58 1.02 -9.28
N LYS A 71 -1.25 0.01 -10.05
CA LYS A 71 0.05 -0.64 -10.04
C LYS A 71 0.93 -0.09 -11.15
N VAL A 72 2.11 0.39 -10.80
CA VAL A 72 3.05 0.99 -11.76
C VAL A 72 4.48 0.50 -11.59
N ASP A 73 5.29 0.71 -12.62
CA ASP A 73 6.73 0.51 -12.61
C ASP A 73 7.42 1.62 -11.78
N ALA A 74 8.43 1.25 -11.00
CA ALA A 74 9.17 2.20 -10.14
C ALA A 74 10.06 3.16 -10.94
N THR A 75 10.49 2.77 -12.14
CA THR A 75 11.35 3.57 -13.03
C THR A 75 10.55 4.43 -14.01
N ASP A 76 9.35 3.98 -14.39
CA ASP A 76 8.41 4.72 -15.24
C ASP A 76 6.98 4.59 -14.71
N LYS A 77 6.52 5.59 -13.96
CA LYS A 77 5.18 5.59 -13.36
C LYS A 77 4.02 5.66 -14.38
N SER A 78 4.31 5.96 -15.65
CA SER A 78 3.30 5.91 -16.71
C SER A 78 3.00 4.48 -17.18
N LYS A 79 3.94 3.56 -16.93
CA LYS A 79 3.82 2.14 -17.26
C LYS A 79 3.04 1.43 -16.16
N THR A 80 1.80 1.07 -16.45
CA THR A 80 0.92 0.33 -15.55
C THR A 80 1.16 -1.17 -15.63
N LEU A 81 0.97 -1.88 -14.51
CA LEU A 81 1.34 -3.29 -14.37
C LEU A 81 0.12 -4.18 -14.04
N ASN A 82 -0.18 -5.09 -14.95
CA ASN A 82 -1.28 -6.05 -14.80
C ASN A 82 -0.86 -7.27 -13.98
N LYS A 83 -1.85 -8.01 -13.49
CA LYS A 83 -1.68 -9.33 -12.85
C LYS A 83 -0.94 -9.30 -11.51
N ALA A 84 -0.83 -8.13 -10.85
CA ALA A 84 -0.47 -8.08 -9.44
C ALA A 84 -1.67 -8.55 -8.61
N GLU A 85 -1.45 -9.43 -7.63
CA GLU A 85 -2.51 -9.92 -6.73
C GLU A 85 -2.32 -9.34 -5.33
N PHE A 86 -3.40 -8.84 -4.75
CA PHE A 86 -3.41 -8.17 -3.44
C PHE A 86 -4.44 -8.78 -2.49
N LYS A 87 -4.09 -8.83 -1.21
CA LYS A 87 -5.02 -9.07 -0.09
C LYS A 87 -5.11 -7.82 0.81
N ALA A 88 -6.26 -7.57 1.41
CA ALA A 88 -6.47 -6.45 2.34
C ALA A 88 -6.60 -6.94 3.79
N PHE A 89 -6.13 -6.14 4.75
CA PHE A 89 -6.14 -6.46 6.19
C PHE A 89 -6.53 -5.24 7.02
N ALA A 90 -7.25 -5.48 8.12
CA ALA A 90 -7.57 -4.44 9.12
C ALA A 90 -6.48 -4.30 10.19
N ASP A 91 -5.70 -5.36 10.40
CA ASP A 91 -4.65 -5.43 11.40
C ASP A 91 -3.27 -5.40 10.75
N GLN A 92 -2.38 -4.55 11.28
CA GLN A 92 -1.04 -4.37 10.72
C GLN A 92 -0.14 -5.58 10.94
N ALA A 93 -0.26 -6.25 12.10
CA ALA A 93 0.59 -7.40 12.42
C ALA A 93 0.23 -8.60 11.53
N GLU A 94 -1.06 -8.84 11.32
CA GLU A 94 -1.54 -9.85 10.36
C GLU A 94 -1.12 -9.52 8.92
N ALA A 95 -1.18 -8.24 8.53
CA ALA A 95 -0.68 -7.81 7.23
C ALA A 95 0.82 -8.08 7.06
N LYS A 96 1.63 -7.74 8.08
CA LYS A 96 3.09 -7.98 8.08
C LYS A 96 3.41 -9.47 8.01
N LYS A 97 2.66 -10.30 8.74
CA LYS A 97 2.79 -11.77 8.70
C LYS A 97 2.58 -12.30 7.28
N CYS A 98 1.49 -11.89 6.63
CA CYS A 98 1.20 -12.28 5.24
C CYS A 98 2.23 -11.72 4.26
N ALA A 99 2.69 -10.47 4.44
CA ALA A 99 3.65 -9.84 3.54
C ALA A 99 5.04 -10.49 3.57
N ALA A 100 5.46 -10.98 4.74
CA ALA A 100 6.74 -11.69 4.90
C ALA A 100 6.76 -13.01 4.12
N ASP A 101 5.72 -13.83 4.24
CA ASP A 101 5.57 -15.07 3.48
C ASP A 101 4.08 -15.37 3.19
N PRO A 102 3.58 -14.97 2.01
CA PRO A 102 2.19 -15.23 1.62
C PRO A 102 1.84 -16.71 1.45
N THR A 103 2.85 -17.58 1.35
CA THR A 103 2.67 -19.02 1.11
C THR A 103 2.70 -19.85 2.39
N ALA A 104 3.19 -19.26 3.49
CA ALA A 104 3.19 -19.90 4.79
C ALA A 104 1.76 -20.20 5.27
N THR A 105 1.61 -21.37 5.88
CA THR A 105 0.34 -21.83 6.44
C THR A 105 -0.22 -20.81 7.43
N GLN A 106 -1.48 -20.40 7.23
CA GLN A 106 -2.20 -19.43 8.06
C GLN A 106 -1.58 -18.02 8.10
N ALA A 107 -0.66 -17.68 7.21
CA ALA A 107 -0.04 -16.35 7.18
C ALA A 107 -1.03 -15.25 6.77
N CYS A 108 -2.02 -15.60 5.95
CA CYS A 108 -2.96 -14.66 5.35
C CYS A 108 -4.44 -14.91 5.73
N ASP A 109 -4.72 -15.75 6.73
CA ASP A 109 -6.10 -16.17 7.11
C ASP A 109 -6.98 -15.02 7.58
N LYS A 110 -6.38 -13.91 8.01
CA LYS A 110 -7.08 -12.71 8.45
C LYS A 110 -7.31 -11.70 7.33
N ALA A 111 -7.06 -12.09 6.08
CA ALA A 111 -7.39 -11.27 4.93
C ALA A 111 -8.90 -10.99 4.86
N MET A 112 -9.27 -9.79 4.46
CA MET A 112 -10.66 -9.37 4.36
C MET A 112 -11.37 -10.12 3.23
N ALA A 113 -12.45 -10.82 3.58
CA ALA A 113 -13.36 -11.39 2.59
C ALA A 113 -14.09 -10.29 1.80
N GLY A 114 -14.37 -10.57 0.53
CA GLY A 114 -15.03 -9.63 -0.38
C GLY A 114 -14.06 -8.66 -1.08
N PHE A 115 -12.76 -8.77 -0.82
CA PHE A 115 -11.72 -8.05 -1.54
C PHE A 115 -11.34 -8.81 -2.82
N THR A 116 -12.32 -9.00 -3.70
CA THR A 116 -12.21 -9.84 -4.90
C THR A 116 -12.97 -9.25 -6.08
N ASP A 117 -12.44 -9.40 -7.28
CA ASP A 117 -13.11 -9.09 -8.53
C ASP A 117 -13.84 -10.33 -9.09
N THR A 118 -15.04 -10.13 -9.63
CA THR A 118 -15.82 -11.20 -10.27
C THR A 118 -15.24 -11.61 -11.62
N ALA A 119 -14.47 -10.74 -12.28
CA ALA A 119 -13.94 -10.99 -13.62
C ALA A 119 -12.53 -11.62 -13.63
N GLN A 120 -11.89 -11.82 -12.47
CA GLN A 120 -10.51 -12.30 -12.41
C GLN A 120 -10.40 -13.84 -12.42
N VAL A 121 -9.24 -14.35 -12.84
CA VAL A 121 -8.95 -15.80 -12.88
C VAL A 121 -8.84 -16.42 -11.48
N ASN A 122 -8.23 -15.69 -10.54
CA ASN A 122 -8.09 -16.15 -9.16
C ASN A 122 -9.44 -15.98 -8.41
N THR A 123 -10.13 -17.08 -8.14
CA THR A 123 -11.46 -17.07 -7.51
C THR A 123 -11.44 -16.98 -5.99
N GLU A 124 -10.27 -16.78 -5.37
CA GLU A 124 -10.18 -16.58 -3.93
C GLU A 124 -10.90 -15.28 -3.52
N ALA A 125 -11.83 -15.39 -2.56
CA ALA A 125 -12.70 -14.29 -2.16
C ALA A 125 -11.97 -13.14 -1.41
N THR A 126 -10.68 -13.28 -1.16
CA THR A 126 -9.82 -12.30 -0.47
C THR A 126 -8.76 -11.70 -1.37
N ILE A 127 -8.65 -12.14 -2.62
CA ILE A 127 -7.65 -11.67 -3.59
C ILE A 127 -8.31 -10.78 -4.62
N THR A 128 -7.71 -9.62 -4.89
CA THR A 128 -7.99 -8.81 -6.08
C THR A 128 -6.77 -8.78 -6.99
N THR A 129 -7.02 -8.65 -8.29
CA THR A 129 -5.97 -8.60 -9.32
C THR A 129 -6.02 -7.28 -10.07
N THR A 130 -4.87 -6.71 -10.43
CA THR A 130 -4.79 -5.50 -11.27
C THR A 130 -4.92 -5.82 -12.75
N GLY A 131 -5.55 -4.92 -13.52
CA GLY A 131 -5.68 -5.06 -14.97
C GLY A 131 -6.52 -6.26 -15.40
N VAL A 132 -7.53 -6.60 -14.61
CA VAL A 132 -8.53 -7.63 -14.97
C VAL A 132 -9.41 -7.12 -16.11
N ASP A 133 -9.76 -5.84 -16.08
CA ASP A 133 -10.39 -5.13 -17.18
C ASP A 133 -9.31 -4.74 -18.20
N GLU A 134 -9.38 -5.30 -19.41
CA GLU A 134 -8.44 -5.03 -20.50
C GLU A 134 -8.45 -3.55 -20.94
N THR A 135 -9.53 -2.81 -20.63
CA THR A 135 -9.63 -1.38 -20.90
C THR A 135 -9.01 -0.49 -19.81
N ALA A 136 -8.71 -1.08 -18.64
CA ALA A 136 -8.18 -0.38 -17.46
C ALA A 136 -6.90 -1.07 -16.95
N SER A 137 -5.81 -0.90 -17.72
CA SER A 137 -4.52 -1.51 -17.43
C SER A 137 -3.93 -1.05 -16.09
N GLY A 138 -3.54 -2.02 -15.27
CA GLY A 138 -2.83 -1.92 -14.00
C GLY A 138 -3.66 -1.35 -12.87
N VAL A 139 -4.96 -1.20 -13.05
CA VAL A 139 -5.87 -0.79 -11.98
C VAL A 139 -6.78 -1.93 -11.55
N THR A 140 -7.24 -1.91 -10.30
CA THR A 140 -8.35 -2.76 -9.84
C THR A 140 -9.68 -2.05 -10.11
N LYS A 141 -10.79 -2.78 -10.00
CA LYS A 141 -12.09 -2.13 -9.79
C LYS A 141 -12.09 -1.27 -8.50
N ASP A 142 -13.11 -0.44 -8.40
CA ASP A 142 -13.38 0.32 -7.18
C ASP A 142 -13.87 -0.58 -6.03
N TYR A 143 -13.29 -0.36 -4.86
CA TYR A 143 -13.69 -0.92 -3.57
C TYR A 143 -14.22 0.17 -2.67
N VAL A 144 -15.14 -0.18 -1.78
CA VAL A 144 -15.71 0.73 -0.78
C VAL A 144 -15.10 0.45 0.58
N ALA A 145 -14.61 1.50 1.23
CA ALA A 145 -14.06 1.41 2.58
C ALA A 145 -14.38 2.66 3.40
N LYS A 146 -14.28 2.51 4.73
CA LYS A 146 -14.47 3.62 5.67
C LYS A 146 -13.36 4.66 5.47
N VAL A 147 -13.71 5.94 5.45
CA VAL A 147 -12.74 7.05 5.49
C VAL A 147 -11.92 6.96 6.76
N THR A 148 -10.61 7.18 6.65
CA THR A 148 -9.70 7.04 7.78
C THR A 148 -9.96 8.13 8.80
N ASP A 149 -10.26 7.72 10.02
CA ASP A 149 -10.37 8.63 11.15
C ASP A 149 -8.96 9.00 11.64
N ALA A 150 -8.68 10.29 11.73
CA ALA A 150 -7.38 10.79 12.17
C ALA A 150 -7.00 10.32 13.59
N ASN A 151 -7.99 9.94 14.41
CA ASN A 151 -7.80 9.57 15.82
C ASN A 151 -8.07 8.08 16.10
N ALA A 152 -8.33 7.26 15.08
CA ALA A 152 -8.63 5.83 15.27
C ALA A 152 -7.77 4.91 14.39
N ASN A 153 -7.62 3.66 14.83
CA ASN A 153 -6.97 2.59 14.06
C ASN A 153 -7.93 2.03 13.00
N SER A 154 -8.39 2.88 12.06
CA SER A 154 -9.29 2.50 10.96
C SER A 154 -8.57 2.40 9.61
N LYS A 155 -7.26 2.13 9.64
CA LYS A 155 -6.44 2.01 8.44
C LYS A 155 -6.64 0.65 7.79
N ILE A 156 -6.42 0.61 6.48
CA ILE A 156 -6.41 -0.63 5.70
C ILE A 156 -4.98 -0.89 5.25
N TYR A 157 -4.55 -2.15 5.35
CA TYR A 157 -3.23 -2.58 4.90
C TYR A 157 -3.40 -3.49 3.69
N LEU A 158 -2.80 -3.09 2.55
CA LEU A 158 -2.78 -3.89 1.33
C LEU A 158 -1.46 -4.66 1.26
N VAL A 159 -1.54 -5.96 1.01
CA VAL A 159 -0.38 -6.85 0.87
C VAL A 159 -0.34 -7.38 -0.54
N GLU A 160 0.77 -7.15 -1.24
CA GLU A 160 1.03 -7.79 -2.53
C GLU A 160 1.46 -9.24 -2.29
N VAL A 161 0.59 -10.18 -2.66
CA VAL A 161 0.85 -11.62 -2.50
C VAL A 161 1.47 -12.23 -3.76
N LYS A 162 1.35 -11.55 -4.89
CA LYS A 162 1.99 -11.93 -6.16
C LYS A 162 2.28 -10.68 -6.99
N ALA A 163 3.53 -10.53 -7.40
CA ALA A 163 3.95 -9.46 -8.28
C ALA A 163 3.56 -9.72 -9.74
N PRO A 164 3.44 -8.67 -10.56
CA PRO A 164 3.47 -8.78 -12.02
C PRO A 164 4.72 -9.52 -12.51
N GLU A 165 4.61 -10.16 -13.67
CA GLU A 165 5.71 -10.89 -14.29
C GLU A 165 6.93 -9.99 -14.53
N GLY A 166 8.11 -10.46 -14.12
CA GLY A 166 9.37 -9.75 -14.22
C GLY A 166 9.55 -8.61 -13.21
N TYR A 167 8.72 -8.52 -12.17
CA TYR A 167 8.90 -7.56 -11.06
C TYR A 167 9.11 -8.26 -9.72
N ALA A 168 9.83 -7.60 -8.83
CA ALA A 168 9.97 -8.03 -7.44
C ALA A 168 8.68 -7.73 -6.67
N ARG A 169 8.23 -8.69 -5.84
CA ARG A 169 7.10 -8.53 -4.93
C ARG A 169 7.47 -7.67 -3.74
N SER A 170 6.57 -6.77 -3.34
CA SER A 170 6.72 -6.02 -2.09
C SER A 170 6.60 -6.96 -0.87
N GLU A 171 7.60 -6.94 0.01
CA GLU A 171 7.61 -7.68 1.28
C GLU A 171 7.00 -6.89 2.44
N GLN A 172 6.50 -5.68 2.19
CA GLN A 172 5.92 -4.80 3.20
C GLN A 172 4.46 -4.50 2.88
N PRO A 173 3.57 -4.43 3.89
CA PRO A 173 2.22 -3.96 3.68
C PRO A 173 2.20 -2.47 3.29
N HIS A 174 1.29 -2.11 2.39
CA HIS A 174 0.99 -0.74 2.03
C HIS A 174 -0.16 -0.23 2.91
N GLU A 175 0.15 0.72 3.79
CA GLU A 175 -0.84 1.37 4.63
C GLU A 175 -1.63 2.42 3.82
N ILE A 176 -2.95 2.30 3.83
CA ILE A 176 -3.84 3.17 3.07
C ILE A 176 -4.63 4.07 4.01
N SER A 177 -4.57 5.37 3.74
CA SER A 177 -5.41 6.39 4.38
C SER A 177 -6.39 6.95 3.35
N LEU A 178 -7.68 6.73 3.59
CA LEU A 178 -8.75 7.24 2.73
C LEU A 178 -9.20 8.60 3.24
N THR A 179 -9.24 9.59 2.36
CA THR A 179 -9.65 10.96 2.68
C THR A 179 -11.10 11.20 2.33
N SER A 180 -11.75 12.09 3.09
CA SER A 180 -13.13 12.51 2.85
C SER A 180 -13.26 13.19 1.49
N ALA A 181 -14.35 12.90 0.78
CA ALA A 181 -14.71 13.53 -0.50
C ALA A 181 -16.21 13.35 -0.76
N LYS A 182 -16.78 14.18 -1.64
CA LYS A 182 -18.19 14.05 -2.04
C LYS A 182 -18.44 12.80 -2.88
N SER A 183 -19.69 12.38 -2.95
CA SER A 183 -20.15 11.20 -3.70
C SER A 183 -19.93 11.30 -5.22
N THR A 184 -19.78 12.52 -5.75
CA THR A 184 -19.49 12.82 -7.16
C THR A 184 -18.01 12.76 -7.50
N GLU A 185 -17.13 12.77 -6.49
CA GLU A 185 -15.69 12.71 -6.73
C GLU A 185 -15.28 11.31 -7.18
N ALA A 186 -14.22 11.26 -7.99
CA ALA A 186 -13.64 9.98 -8.40
C ALA A 186 -13.16 9.16 -7.19
N ALA A 187 -13.11 7.85 -7.39
CA ALA A 187 -12.49 6.94 -6.43
C ALA A 187 -11.04 7.38 -6.15
N GLN A 188 -10.62 7.24 -4.89
CA GLN A 188 -9.25 7.57 -4.52
C GLN A 188 -8.29 6.55 -5.14
N GLU A 189 -7.37 7.03 -5.98
CA GLU A 189 -6.31 6.21 -6.57
C GLU A 189 -5.23 5.92 -5.52
N VAL A 190 -4.92 4.64 -5.32
CA VAL A 190 -3.85 4.16 -4.44
C VAL A 190 -2.72 3.61 -5.29
N GLU A 191 -1.68 4.42 -5.49
CA GLU A 191 -0.51 4.04 -6.29
C GLU A 191 0.40 3.05 -5.50
N ILE A 192 0.70 1.90 -6.12
CA ILE A 192 1.65 0.91 -5.60
C ILE A 192 2.70 0.60 -6.67
N VAL A 193 3.96 0.89 -6.36
CA VAL A 193 5.09 0.73 -7.28
C VAL A 193 5.76 -0.63 -7.12
N ASN A 194 6.23 -1.24 -8.21
CA ASN A 194 7.15 -2.39 -8.14
C ASN A 194 8.44 -2.11 -8.89
N VAL A 195 9.50 -2.72 -8.38
CA VAL A 195 10.83 -2.65 -8.97
C VAL A 195 10.99 -3.81 -9.97
N PRO A 196 11.49 -3.55 -11.19
CA PRO A 196 11.81 -4.61 -12.13
C PRO A 196 12.83 -5.60 -11.54
N THR A 197 12.71 -6.88 -11.88
CA THR A 197 13.76 -7.87 -11.59
C THR A 197 14.97 -7.65 -12.49
N LYS A 198 16.12 -8.23 -12.13
CA LYS A 198 17.37 -8.16 -12.92
C LYS A 198 17.16 -8.48 -14.40
N ASP A 199 16.29 -9.44 -14.69
CA ASP A 199 16.07 -9.96 -16.03
C ASP A 199 15.04 -9.13 -16.84
N ASN A 200 14.41 -8.13 -16.21
CA ASN A 200 13.37 -7.28 -16.79
C ASN A 200 13.72 -5.78 -16.75
N GLY A 201 15.00 -5.45 -16.71
CA GLY A 201 15.50 -4.07 -16.76
C GLY A 201 16.65 -3.81 -15.79
N SER A 202 17.54 -2.88 -16.16
CA SER A 202 18.64 -2.45 -15.30
C SER A 202 18.14 -1.45 -14.25
N TRP A 203 17.33 -1.92 -13.30
CA TRP A 203 16.82 -1.08 -12.19
C TRP A 203 17.94 -0.64 -11.23
N PHE A 204 19.06 -1.37 -11.24
CA PHE A 204 20.26 -1.08 -10.48
C PHE A 204 21.45 -0.93 -11.42
N ASN A 205 21.61 0.26 -11.99
CA ASN A 205 22.89 0.64 -12.61
C ASN A 205 23.87 1.01 -11.51
N LEU A 206 24.80 0.12 -11.19
CA LEU A 206 26.00 0.52 -10.47
C LEU A 206 26.64 1.69 -11.24
N PRO A 207 27.04 2.80 -10.58
CA PRO A 207 27.96 3.74 -11.18
C PRO A 207 29.12 2.92 -11.72
N LYS A 208 29.62 3.18 -12.93
CA LYS A 208 30.81 2.50 -13.47
C LYS A 208 32.03 2.87 -12.60
N THR A 209 32.16 2.28 -11.42
CA THR A 209 33.27 2.47 -10.51
C THR A 209 34.46 1.70 -11.07
N GLY A 210 35.36 2.42 -11.76
CA GLY A 210 36.72 1.95 -12.04
C GLY A 210 37.16 2.02 -13.50
N ALA A 211 36.26 1.87 -14.49
CA ALA A 211 36.71 1.70 -15.89
C ALA A 211 37.39 2.95 -16.48
N ALA A 212 36.84 4.15 -16.25
CA ALA A 212 37.40 5.38 -16.82
C ALA A 212 38.70 5.83 -16.14
N GLY A 213 38.79 5.69 -14.82
CA GLY A 213 40.00 6.06 -14.06
C GLY A 213 41.19 5.17 -14.38
N VAL A 214 40.99 3.85 -14.48
CA VAL A 214 42.06 2.89 -14.78
C VAL A 214 42.64 3.10 -16.19
N ILE A 215 41.82 3.45 -17.18
CA ILE A 215 42.30 3.71 -18.55
C ILE A 215 43.23 4.93 -18.59
N ILE A 216 42.89 6.02 -17.89
CA ILE A 216 43.72 7.23 -17.86
C ILE A 216 45.06 6.95 -17.16
N PHE A 217 45.06 6.23 -16.03
CA PHE A 217 46.29 5.87 -15.34
C PHE A 217 47.15 4.85 -16.11
N ALA A 218 46.53 3.91 -16.83
CA ALA A 218 47.24 2.97 -17.68
C ALA A 218 47.91 3.66 -18.88
N LEU A 219 47.22 4.61 -19.52
CA LEU A 219 47.78 5.41 -20.61
C LEU A 219 48.91 6.33 -20.11
N ALA A 220 48.72 7.02 -18.98
CA ALA A 220 49.75 7.86 -18.39
C ALA A 220 50.99 7.05 -17.96
N GLY A 221 50.79 5.86 -17.39
CA GLY A 221 51.86 4.93 -17.04
C GLY A 221 52.65 4.46 -18.26
N MET A 222 51.97 4.08 -19.35
CA MET A 222 52.64 3.70 -20.60
C MET A 222 53.42 4.85 -21.23
N CYS A 223 52.89 6.08 -21.20
CA CYS A 223 53.63 7.25 -21.69
C CYS A 223 54.90 7.52 -20.88
N LEU A 224 54.85 7.41 -19.54
CA LEU A 224 56.03 7.61 -18.69
C LEU A 224 57.12 6.56 -18.94
N VAL A 225 56.75 5.30 -19.12
CA VAL A 225 57.70 4.23 -19.44
C VAL A 225 58.36 4.46 -20.80
N ALA A 226 57.59 4.87 -21.82
CA ALA A 226 58.12 5.18 -23.15
C ALA A 226 59.10 6.36 -23.14
N VAL A 227 58.78 7.43 -22.40
CA VAL A 227 59.68 8.59 -22.25
C VAL A 227 60.96 8.20 -21.49
N GLY A 228 60.86 7.39 -20.44
CA GLY A 228 62.01 6.89 -19.69
C GLY A 228 62.96 6.05 -20.56
N MET A 229 62.42 5.13 -21.36
CA MET A 229 63.22 4.34 -22.30
C MET A 229 63.87 5.20 -23.38
N PHE A 230 63.18 6.21 -23.90
CA PHE A 230 63.74 7.12 -24.91
C PHE A 230 64.91 7.94 -24.38
N ILE A 231 64.80 8.49 -23.17
CA ILE A 231 65.89 9.25 -22.52
C ILE A 231 67.08 8.32 -22.22
N PHE A 232 66.84 7.11 -21.73
CA PHE A 232 67.89 6.13 -21.44
C PHE A 232 68.69 5.75 -22.71
N LEU A 233 67.99 5.44 -23.81
CA LEU A 233 68.64 5.14 -25.09
C LEU A 233 69.40 6.33 -25.66
N ARG A 234 68.92 7.56 -25.45
CA ARG A 234 69.61 8.78 -25.87
C ARG A 234 70.87 9.07 -25.04
N ASN A 235 70.84 8.83 -23.73
CA ASN A 235 72.03 8.99 -22.90
C ASN A 235 73.11 7.95 -23.26
N ARG A 236 72.71 6.71 -23.56
CA ARG A 236 73.66 5.67 -23.98
C ARG A 236 74.38 5.99 -25.30
N LYS A 237 73.72 6.71 -26.21
CA LYS A 237 74.35 7.19 -27.46
C LYS A 237 75.34 8.33 -27.25
N LYS A 238 75.20 9.11 -26.18
CA LYS A 238 76.17 10.16 -25.83
C LYS A 238 77.42 9.59 -25.16
N ASP A 239 77.28 8.50 -24.42
CA ASP A 239 78.42 7.80 -23.83
C ASP A 239 79.30 7.11 -24.90
N GLU A 240 78.69 6.64 -26.00
CA GLU A 240 79.41 6.08 -27.16
C GLU A 240 80.16 7.16 -27.99
N GLU A 241 79.70 8.42 -27.99
CA GLU A 241 80.40 9.55 -28.64
C GLU A 241 81.50 10.17 -27.74
N GLN A 242 81.40 10.07 -26.41
CA GLN A 242 82.44 10.53 -25.47
C GLN A 242 83.55 9.51 -25.19
N GLN A 243 83.38 8.24 -25.57
CA GLN A 243 84.45 7.23 -25.55
C GLN A 243 85.19 7.09 -26.90
N ALA A 244 84.76 7.81 -27.94
CA ALA A 244 85.38 7.83 -29.27
C ALA A 244 86.05 9.18 -29.62
N ALA A 245 86.27 10.05 -28.63
CA ALA A 245 87.01 11.31 -28.75
C ALA A 245 88.32 11.27 -27.96
#